data_AF-A0A7R8CD28-F1
#
_entry.id   AF-A0A7R8CD28-F1
#
_cell.length_a   1.000
_cell.length_b   1.000
_cell.length_c   1.000
_cell.angle_alpha   90.00
_cell.angle_beta   90.00
_cell.angle_gamma   90.00
#
_symmetry.space_group_name_H-M   'P 1'
#
loop_
_entity.id
_entity.type
_entity.pdbx_description
1 polymer ?
#
loop_
_entity_poly.entity_id
_entity_poly.type
_entity_poly.pdbx_seq_one_letter_code
_entity_poly.pdbx_strand_id
1 'polypeptide(L)'
;MRILMRRGRGKRRVGTMDWRKSIYQELRRRNRRETGFADLIKRHGGGDLQGGGGGGGGFVGGAVQEKNSQNCIEKKGITHNESSISPLLFSTRKKEIQEKEKSLVENESLVLKLQQEIESLNEKLDELRDRNQLLNDEYQALHLALNSADHKLIEAQKENDRLLAQVMEFKERDVQLMNRENEIFLQKVQLQVQQQLREAAEEKTVHLPNEKKHSNYRKIKYWNIAKGVAENRGQLSGCNGSIMSLDFDTSGSLILGASGDFASRIWSVDGCRLRHTLTGHSGKVMSAKFLLDSTKFISGSQDRTIKVWDLQSRACISTKFAGSTCNDLVTNETMIISGHFDKKIRFYDCRNIGGSSSFGSDTHQSEIIVGGKITSLDLSKNGQYLLASTRENKIEITDLRNMKNNS
;
A
#
# COMPACT_ATOMS: atom_id res chain seq x y z
N MET A 1 20.35 15.99 -12.41
CA MET A 1 21.75 15.82 -11.94
C MET A 1 21.94 14.38 -11.48
N ARG A 2 22.76 13.59 -12.19
CA ARG A 2 23.17 12.24 -11.79
C ARG A 2 24.14 12.32 -10.60
N ILE A 3 23.90 11.56 -9.54
CA ILE A 3 24.95 11.27 -8.53
C ILE A 3 25.04 9.76 -8.35
N LEU A 4 26.20 9.25 -8.73
CA LEU A 4 26.69 7.90 -8.48
C LEU A 4 26.92 7.67 -6.97
N MET A 5 26.45 6.55 -6.44
CA MET A 5 26.81 6.07 -5.10
C MET A 5 27.87 4.96 -5.21
N ARG A 6 29.07 5.26 -4.72
CA ARG A 6 30.20 4.35 -4.56
C ARG A 6 29.99 3.51 -3.28
N ARG A 7 30.06 2.18 -3.40
CA ARG A 7 29.91 1.21 -2.29
C ARG A 7 31.19 1.17 -1.43
N GLY A 8 31.06 1.48 -0.14
CA GLY A 8 32.04 1.17 0.91
C GLY A 8 31.48 0.08 1.85
N ARG A 9 32.25 -0.99 2.06
CA ARG A 9 31.92 -2.12 2.94
C ARG A 9 32.10 -1.71 4.41
N GLY A 10 31.10 -2.00 5.24
CA GLY A 10 31.21 -1.94 6.70
C GLY A 10 29.98 -2.55 7.36
N LYS A 11 30.12 -3.75 7.95
CA LYS A 11 29.09 -4.38 8.79
C LYS A 11 28.83 -3.50 10.02
N ARG A 12 27.64 -2.91 10.15
CA ARG A 12 27.03 -2.53 11.43
C ARG A 12 25.54 -2.83 11.41
N ARG A 13 25.05 -3.32 12.56
CA ARG A 13 23.66 -3.72 12.82
C ARG A 13 22.70 -2.62 12.37
N VAL A 14 21.73 -2.99 11.53
CA VAL A 14 20.67 -2.09 11.06
C VAL A 14 19.66 -1.93 12.19
N GLY A 15 19.84 -0.89 13.00
CA GLY A 15 18.73 -0.29 13.74
C GLY A 15 17.85 0.44 12.74
N THR A 16 16.55 0.17 12.75
CA THR A 16 15.54 0.88 11.97
C THR A 16 15.64 2.38 12.27
N MET A 17 16.22 3.12 11.34
CA MET A 17 16.38 4.57 11.42
C MET A 17 15.02 5.18 11.11
N ASP A 18 14.33 5.57 12.17
CA ASP A 18 12.97 6.10 12.15
C ASP A 18 12.99 7.52 11.58
N TRP A 19 12.87 7.64 10.25
CA TRP A 19 12.89 8.90 9.50
C TRP A 19 11.89 9.94 10.04
N ARG A 20 10.81 9.48 10.69
CA ARG A 20 9.83 10.35 11.36
C ARG A 20 10.45 11.17 12.48
N LYS A 21 11.36 10.61 13.29
CA LYS A 21 12.04 11.35 14.38
C LYS A 21 13.04 12.38 13.85
N SER A 22 13.70 12.10 12.73
CA SER A 22 14.64 13.04 12.12
C SER A 22 13.93 14.26 11.55
N ILE A 23 12.80 14.07 10.88
CA ILE A 23 11.98 15.17 10.34
C ILE A 23 11.33 15.99 11.48
N TYR A 24 10.87 15.33 12.54
CA TYR A 24 10.29 16.02 13.70
C TYR A 24 11.32 16.84 14.49
N GLN A 25 12.57 16.35 14.61
CA GLN A 25 13.65 17.10 15.24
C GLN A 25 14.09 18.30 14.38
N GLU A 26 14.09 18.16 13.06
CA GLU A 26 14.50 19.24 12.16
C GLU A 26 13.43 20.34 12.04
N LEU A 27 12.14 19.97 12.06
CA LEU A 27 11.03 20.91 12.21
C LEU A 27 11.06 21.62 13.57
N ARG A 28 11.38 20.91 14.66
CA ARG A 28 11.54 21.51 16.00
C ARG A 28 12.77 22.42 16.12
N ARG A 29 13.81 22.23 15.30
CA ARG A 29 14.96 23.13 15.19
C ARG A 29 14.64 24.39 14.40
N ARG A 30 13.86 24.28 13.32
CA ARG A 30 13.38 25.44 12.54
C ARG A 30 12.40 26.29 13.34
N ASN A 31 11.45 25.67 14.03
CA ASN A 31 10.47 26.38 14.86
C ASN A 31 11.14 27.10 16.06
N ARG A 32 12.24 26.57 16.59
CA ARG A 32 13.05 27.26 17.62
C ARG A 32 13.82 28.48 17.13
N ARG A 33 14.10 28.58 15.82
CA ARG A 33 14.73 29.78 15.22
C ARG A 33 13.69 30.87 14.94
N GLU A 34 12.44 30.50 14.69
CA GLU A 34 11.33 31.43 14.49
C GLU A 34 10.78 31.97 15.82
N THR A 35 10.76 31.16 16.89
CA THR A 35 10.41 31.66 18.25
C THR A 35 11.45 32.61 18.83
N GLY A 36 12.70 32.57 18.36
CA GLY A 36 13.75 33.52 18.76
C GLY A 36 13.52 34.96 18.26
N PHE A 37 12.72 35.14 17.21
CA PHE A 37 12.30 36.46 16.73
C PHE A 37 11.11 37.03 17.53
N ALA A 38 10.22 36.16 18.03
CA ALA A 38 9.07 36.57 18.84
C ALA A 38 9.46 37.02 20.27
N ASP A 39 10.52 36.45 20.84
CA ASP A 39 11.03 36.82 22.17
C ASP A 39 11.82 38.15 22.19
N LEU A 40 12.25 38.65 21.02
CA LEU A 40 12.91 39.96 20.91
C LEU A 40 11.90 41.12 20.93
N ILE A 41 10.64 40.87 20.54
CA ILE A 41 9.57 41.88 20.52
C ILE A 41 8.89 42.01 21.90
N LYS A 42 8.90 40.97 22.74
CA LYS A 42 8.29 41.00 24.08
C LYS A 42 9.11 41.68 25.18
N ARG A 43 10.38 42.06 24.94
CA ARG A 43 11.23 42.71 25.97
C ARG A 43 11.11 44.24 26.03
N HIS A 44 10.29 44.88 25.19
CA HIS A 44 10.16 46.35 25.15
C HIS A 44 8.73 46.90 25.29
N GLY A 45 7.80 46.14 25.86
CA GLY A 45 6.46 46.65 26.14
C GLY A 45 5.81 45.95 27.33
N GLY A 46 6.36 46.18 28.52
CA GLY A 46 5.77 45.74 29.79
C GLY A 46 5.00 46.89 30.45
N GLY A 47 3.85 46.55 31.02
CA GLY A 47 2.96 47.42 31.81
C GLY A 47 1.50 47.01 31.54
N ASP A 48 1.02 45.89 32.08
CA ASP A 48 0.27 45.80 33.36
C ASP A 48 -1.14 46.42 33.24
N LEU A 49 -2.29 45.80 33.54
CA LEU A 49 -2.69 44.70 34.43
C LEU A 49 -4.17 44.35 34.13
N GLN A 50 -4.54 43.07 34.32
CA GLN A 50 -5.73 42.58 35.08
C GLN A 50 -7.11 43.23 34.80
N GLY A 51 -8.21 42.56 34.41
CA GLY A 51 -8.75 41.23 34.66
C GLY A 51 -10.27 41.38 34.88
N GLY A 52 -11.06 40.31 34.69
CA GLY A 52 -12.38 40.18 35.32
C GLY A 52 -13.59 40.43 34.41
N GLY A 53 -14.46 39.42 34.33
CA GLY A 53 -15.72 39.45 33.58
C GLY A 53 -16.87 40.18 34.27
N GLY A 54 -18.06 40.05 33.67
CA GLY A 54 -19.34 40.40 34.31
C GLY A 54 -20.11 41.52 33.61
N GLY A 55 -21.31 41.21 33.15
CA GLY A 55 -22.22 42.13 32.49
C GLY A 55 -23.01 43.05 33.41
N GLY A 56 -23.84 43.90 32.80
CA GLY A 56 -24.96 44.62 33.43
C GLY A 56 -24.90 46.14 33.30
N GLY A 57 -25.98 46.73 32.79
CA GLY A 57 -26.26 48.18 32.73
C GLY A 57 -25.94 48.77 31.34
N GLY A 58 -26.86 49.31 30.54
CA GLY A 58 -28.10 50.02 30.86
C GLY A 58 -27.85 51.53 30.80
N PHE A 59 -28.47 52.21 29.83
CA PHE A 59 -28.66 53.68 29.75
C PHE A 59 -27.34 54.49 29.54
N VAL A 60 -27.21 55.62 28.83
CA VAL A 60 -28.07 56.63 28.19
C VAL A 60 -27.27 57.23 27.03
N GLY A 61 -27.94 57.77 26.01
CA GLY A 61 -27.33 58.68 25.06
C GLY A 61 -26.57 59.84 25.75
N GLY A 62 -25.39 60.12 25.26
CA GLY A 62 -24.63 61.32 25.58
C GLY A 62 -24.26 62.01 24.27
N ALA A 63 -25.05 63.02 23.92
CA ALA A 63 -24.73 63.95 22.85
C ALA A 63 -23.31 64.50 23.04
N VAL A 64 -22.46 64.38 22.01
CA VAL A 64 -21.22 65.15 21.96
C VAL A 64 -21.61 66.57 21.63
N GLN A 65 -21.60 67.41 22.68
CA GLN A 65 -21.74 68.85 22.61
C GLN A 65 -20.75 69.43 21.59
N GLU A 66 -21.29 70.11 20.58
CA GLU A 66 -20.62 71.23 19.93
C GLU A 66 -20.19 72.21 21.04
N LYS A 67 -18.90 72.26 21.33
CA LYS A 67 -18.32 73.44 21.98
C LYS A 67 -18.26 74.55 20.94
N ASN A 68 -19.41 75.22 20.78
CA ASN A 68 -19.46 76.60 20.31
C ASN A 68 -18.70 77.46 21.32
N SER A 69 -17.41 77.69 21.04
CA SER A 69 -16.66 78.76 21.69
C SER A 69 -17.14 80.08 21.10
N GLN A 70 -18.28 80.57 21.62
CA GLN A 70 -18.64 81.99 21.55
C GLN A 70 -17.57 82.76 22.31
N ASN A 71 -16.58 83.29 21.59
CA ASN A 71 -15.75 84.37 22.10
C ASN A 71 -16.62 85.63 22.11
N CYS A 72 -17.21 85.90 23.27
CA CYS A 72 -17.70 87.22 23.64
C CYS A 72 -16.54 88.21 23.53
N ILE A 73 -16.58 89.08 22.53
CA ILE A 73 -15.72 90.25 22.47
C ILE A 73 -16.26 91.22 23.53
N GLU A 74 -15.60 91.27 24.69
CA GLU A 74 -15.66 92.42 25.57
C GLU A 74 -15.21 93.66 24.76
N LYS A 75 -16.16 94.54 24.43
CA LYS A 75 -15.85 95.90 23.98
C LYS A 75 -15.24 96.68 25.15
N LYS A 76 -13.94 96.52 25.39
CA LYS A 76 -13.16 97.55 26.06
C LYS A 76 -12.86 98.64 25.04
N GLY A 77 -13.51 99.78 25.22
CA GLY A 77 -13.28 100.98 24.43
C GLY A 77 -11.81 101.34 24.47
N ILE A 78 -11.18 101.34 23.30
CA ILE A 78 -9.92 102.03 23.06
C ILE A 78 -10.25 103.17 22.12
N THR A 79 -10.36 104.35 22.71
CA THR A 79 -10.45 105.63 22.02
C THR A 79 -9.11 105.96 21.37
N HIS A 80 -9.16 106.28 20.07
CA HIS A 80 -8.20 107.04 19.26
C HIS A 80 -6.68 106.87 19.50
N ASN A 81 -6.02 106.32 18.47
CA ASN A 81 -4.94 107.05 17.80
C ASN A 81 -4.76 106.48 16.39
N GLU A 82 -5.33 107.16 15.39
CA GLU A 82 -4.97 106.95 13.99
C GLU A 82 -3.58 107.56 13.77
N SER A 83 -2.55 106.73 13.89
CA SER A 83 -1.26 107.02 13.29
C SER A 83 -1.28 106.49 11.86
N SER A 84 -0.95 107.36 10.91
CA SER A 84 -0.93 107.11 9.47
C SER A 84 -0.20 105.81 9.13
N ILE A 85 -0.95 104.75 8.83
CA ILE A 85 -0.41 103.52 8.24
C ILE A 85 -0.01 103.87 6.81
N SER A 86 1.27 103.71 6.47
CA SER A 86 1.73 103.99 5.10
C SER A 86 1.03 103.00 4.13
N PRO A 87 0.54 103.46 2.96
CA PRO A 87 -0.11 102.59 1.96
C PRO A 87 0.76 101.40 1.53
N LEU A 88 2.09 101.55 1.64
CA LEU A 88 3.07 100.52 1.32
C LEU A 88 2.99 99.35 2.32
N LEU A 89 2.86 99.62 3.62
CA LEU A 89 2.80 98.59 4.66
C LEU A 89 1.51 97.75 4.56
N PHE A 90 0.41 98.40 4.16
CA PHE A 90 -0.88 97.75 3.90
C PHE A 90 -0.80 96.82 2.67
N SER A 91 -0.17 97.28 1.59
CA SER A 91 0.09 96.49 0.37
C SER A 91 0.93 95.24 0.66
N THR A 92 2.00 95.37 1.45
CA THR A 92 2.88 94.24 1.78
C THR A 92 2.15 93.20 2.64
N ARG A 93 1.44 93.63 3.69
CA ARG A 93 0.63 92.70 4.52
C ARG A 93 -0.47 92.00 3.71
N LYS A 94 -1.08 92.69 2.74
CA LYS A 94 -2.11 92.09 1.88
C LYS A 94 -1.55 90.96 1.00
N LYS A 95 -0.33 91.12 0.47
CA LYS A 95 0.36 90.05 -0.27
C LYS A 95 0.70 88.84 0.61
N GLU A 96 1.20 89.08 1.83
CA GLU A 96 1.48 88.00 2.79
C GLU A 96 0.22 87.21 3.17
N ILE A 97 -0.92 87.90 3.35
CA ILE A 97 -2.21 87.24 3.61
C ILE A 97 -2.61 86.36 2.43
N GLN A 98 -2.50 86.87 1.20
CA GLN A 98 -2.88 86.15 0.00
C GLN A 98 -2.00 84.90 -0.24
N GLU A 99 -0.72 84.97 0.09
CA GLU A 99 0.22 83.84 -0.01
C GLU A 99 -0.04 82.79 1.10
N LYS A 100 -0.40 83.24 2.31
CA LYS A 100 -0.85 82.35 3.39
C LYS A 100 -2.19 81.69 3.09
N GLU A 101 -3.14 82.39 2.48
CA GLU A 101 -4.41 81.81 2.03
C GLU A 101 -4.19 80.74 0.96
N LYS A 102 -3.28 80.98 0.00
CA LYS A 102 -2.93 79.98 -1.01
C LYS A 102 -2.32 78.71 -0.39
N SER A 103 -1.36 78.87 0.52
CA SER A 103 -0.74 77.74 1.21
C SER A 103 -1.71 77.02 2.16
N LEU A 104 -2.68 77.73 2.74
CA LEU A 104 -3.76 77.13 3.53
C LEU A 104 -4.63 76.21 2.67
N VAL A 105 -5.06 76.65 1.49
CA VAL A 105 -5.86 75.85 0.55
C VAL A 105 -5.09 74.60 0.06
N GLU A 106 -3.79 74.74 -0.22
CA GLU A 106 -2.93 73.61 -0.59
C GLU A 106 -2.84 72.57 0.54
N ASN A 107 -2.69 73.03 1.79
CA ASN A 107 -2.67 72.17 2.97
C ASN A 107 -4.03 71.51 3.24
N GLU A 108 -5.14 72.23 3.06
CA GLU A 108 -6.50 71.66 3.19
C GLU A 108 -6.74 70.53 2.17
N SER A 109 -6.28 70.71 0.93
CA SER A 109 -6.32 69.66 -0.11
C SER A 109 -5.46 68.44 0.27
N LEU A 110 -4.28 68.65 0.87
CA LEU A 110 -3.43 67.56 1.36
C LEU A 110 -4.08 66.79 2.51
N VAL A 111 -4.71 67.48 3.46
CA VAL A 111 -5.44 66.88 4.58
C VAL A 111 -6.56 65.98 4.06
N LEU A 112 -7.33 66.44 3.08
CA LEU A 112 -8.40 65.64 2.45
C LEU A 112 -7.86 64.37 1.78
N LYS A 113 -6.74 64.44 1.06
CA LYS A 113 -6.11 63.26 0.44
C LYS A 113 -5.64 62.25 1.47
N LEU A 114 -4.99 62.71 2.54
CA LEU A 114 -4.54 61.85 3.62
C LEU A 114 -5.72 61.21 4.37
N GLN A 115 -6.82 61.93 4.56
CA GLN A 115 -8.05 61.37 5.15
C GLN A 115 -8.63 60.23 4.30
N GLN A 116 -8.71 60.40 2.97
CA GLN A 116 -9.16 59.34 2.07
C GLN A 116 -8.21 58.13 2.07
N GLU A 117 -6.90 58.36 2.14
CA GLU A 117 -5.92 57.27 2.21
C GLU A 117 -6.03 56.49 3.52
N ILE A 118 -6.24 57.17 4.65
CA ILE A 118 -6.51 56.53 5.96
C ILE A 118 -7.77 55.67 5.89
N GLU A 119 -8.84 56.18 5.29
CA GLU A 119 -10.10 55.44 5.14
C GLU A 119 -9.91 54.17 4.29
N SER A 120 -9.23 54.27 3.14
CA SER A 120 -8.91 53.12 2.30
C SER A 120 -7.99 52.10 3.00
N LEU A 121 -7.05 52.56 3.82
CA LEU A 121 -6.18 51.67 4.60
C LEU A 121 -6.95 50.95 5.71
N ASN A 122 -7.92 51.62 6.34
CA ASN A 122 -8.78 50.99 7.35
C ASN A 122 -9.67 49.90 6.73
N GLU A 123 -10.26 50.14 5.56
CA GLU A 123 -11.02 49.12 4.83
C GLU A 123 -10.17 47.88 4.54
N LYS A 124 -8.95 48.08 4.03
CA LYS A 124 -8.01 46.97 3.78
C LYS A 124 -7.61 46.23 5.06
N LEU A 125 -7.45 46.95 6.17
CA LEU A 125 -7.13 46.36 7.46
C LEU A 125 -8.27 45.45 7.95
N ASP A 126 -9.52 45.88 7.77
CA ASP A 126 -10.69 45.09 8.16
C ASP A 126 -10.87 43.88 7.26
N GLU A 127 -10.69 44.01 5.93
CA GLU A 127 -10.69 42.83 5.05
C GLU A 127 -9.59 41.82 5.42
N LEU A 128 -8.40 42.29 5.80
CA LEU A 128 -7.31 41.40 6.23
C LEU A 128 -7.61 40.71 7.56
N ARG A 129 -8.30 41.39 8.48
CA ARG A 129 -8.78 40.79 9.73
C ARG A 129 -9.79 39.68 9.46
N ASP A 130 -10.77 39.92 8.60
CA ASP A 130 -11.78 38.92 8.23
C ASP A 130 -11.15 37.70 7.56
N ARG A 131 -10.19 37.91 6.64
CA ARG A 131 -9.44 36.80 6.03
C ARG A 131 -8.63 36.00 7.04
N ASN A 132 -8.03 36.66 8.03
CA ASN A 132 -7.26 36.00 9.08
C ASN A 132 -8.18 35.18 10.00
N GLN A 133 -9.36 35.70 10.32
CA GLN A 133 -10.37 34.97 11.08
C GLN A 133 -10.82 33.71 10.33
N LEU A 134 -11.16 33.84 9.03
CA LEU A 134 -11.53 32.70 8.20
C LEU A 134 -10.44 31.63 8.16
N LEU A 135 -9.18 32.05 7.99
CA LEU A 135 -8.04 31.13 7.95
C LEU A 135 -7.86 30.38 9.28
N ASN A 136 -8.10 31.06 10.41
CA ASN A 136 -8.06 30.43 11.73
C ASN A 136 -9.18 29.40 11.90
N ASP A 137 -10.39 29.70 11.43
CA ASP A 137 -11.53 28.78 11.49
C ASP A 137 -11.29 27.54 10.61
N GLU A 138 -10.75 27.72 9.39
CA GLU A 138 -10.33 26.63 8.51
C GLU A 138 -9.25 25.76 9.15
N TYR A 139 -8.25 26.39 9.78
CA TYR A 139 -7.19 25.67 10.48
C TYR A 139 -7.75 24.81 11.63
N GLN A 140 -8.69 25.36 12.42
CA GLN A 140 -9.35 24.61 13.49
C GLN A 140 -10.17 23.43 12.96
N ALA A 141 -10.92 23.63 11.88
CA ALA A 141 -11.70 22.57 11.24
C ALA A 141 -10.80 21.44 10.72
N LEU A 142 -9.69 21.79 10.05
CA LEU A 142 -8.69 20.82 9.59
C LEU A 142 -8.03 20.08 10.74
N HIS A 143 -7.74 20.77 11.85
CA HIS A 143 -7.15 20.15 13.04
C HIS A 143 -8.09 19.10 13.65
N LEU A 144 -9.39 19.40 13.76
CA LEU A 144 -10.39 18.45 14.24
C LEU A 144 -10.56 17.25 13.29
N ALA A 145 -10.55 17.50 11.98
CA ALA A 145 -10.62 16.44 10.98
C ALA A 145 -9.40 15.51 11.04
N LEU A 146 -8.20 16.06 11.22
CA LEU A 146 -6.96 15.28 11.38
C LEU A 146 -7.03 14.40 12.63
N ASN A 147 -7.43 14.96 13.78
CA ASN A 147 -7.56 14.20 15.02
C ASN A 147 -8.59 13.05 14.88
N SER A 148 -9.70 13.29 14.17
CA SER A 148 -10.69 12.26 13.87
C SER A 148 -10.11 11.14 12.97
N ALA A 149 -9.34 11.50 11.95
CA ALA A 149 -8.69 10.54 11.06
C ALA A 149 -7.63 9.69 11.80
N ASP A 150 -6.84 10.31 12.68
CA ASP A 150 -5.85 9.62 13.52
C ASP A 150 -6.52 8.61 14.47
N HIS A 151 -7.66 8.98 15.09
CA HIS A 151 -8.44 8.05 15.91
C HIS A 151 -8.92 6.83 15.12
N LYS A 152 -9.47 7.05 13.91
CA LYS A 152 -9.91 5.95 13.03
C LYS A 152 -8.76 5.05 12.61
N LEU A 153 -7.58 5.61 12.35
CA LEU A 153 -6.38 4.85 12.01
C LEU A 153 -5.94 3.95 13.18
N ILE A 154 -5.95 4.48 14.41
CA ILE A 154 -5.61 3.73 15.61
C ILE A 154 -6.62 2.58 15.83
N GLU A 155 -7.91 2.82 15.65
CA GLU A 155 -8.94 1.78 15.77
C GLU A 155 -8.77 0.67 14.73
N ALA A 156 -8.55 1.03 13.46
CA ALA A 156 -8.30 0.06 12.40
C ALA A 156 -7.02 -0.76 12.64
N GLN A 157 -5.97 -0.13 13.21
CA GLN A 157 -4.75 -0.84 13.61
C GLN A 157 -5.02 -1.83 14.73
N LYS A 158 -5.77 -1.45 15.77
CA LYS A 158 -6.15 -2.36 16.87
C LYS A 158 -6.97 -3.55 16.36
N GLU A 159 -7.89 -3.32 15.42
CA GLU A 159 -8.69 -4.39 14.83
C GLU A 159 -7.83 -5.35 14.00
N ASN A 160 -6.91 -4.83 13.19
CA ASN A 160 -5.94 -5.66 12.46
C ASN A 160 -5.07 -6.49 13.41
N ASP A 161 -4.55 -5.90 14.49
CA ASP A 161 -3.75 -6.62 15.49
C ASP A 161 -4.56 -7.73 16.16
N ARG A 162 -5.84 -7.48 16.46
CA ARG A 162 -6.76 -8.47 17.02
C ARG A 162 -7.01 -9.63 16.05
N LEU A 163 -7.26 -9.34 14.77
CA LEU A 163 -7.47 -10.36 13.75
C LEU A 163 -6.20 -11.19 13.51
N LEU A 164 -5.03 -10.54 13.49
CA LEU A 164 -3.74 -11.24 13.41
C LEU A 164 -3.55 -12.18 14.59
N ALA A 165 -3.85 -11.75 15.82
CA ALA A 165 -3.78 -12.60 17.00
C ALA A 165 -4.70 -13.84 16.89
N GLN A 166 -5.95 -13.65 16.43
CA GLN A 166 -6.89 -14.76 16.22
C GLN A 166 -6.40 -15.75 15.15
N VAL A 167 -5.85 -15.24 14.04
CA VAL A 167 -5.28 -16.09 12.97
C VAL A 167 -4.07 -16.85 13.49
N MET A 168 -3.22 -16.22 14.29
CA MET A 168 -2.06 -16.89 14.90
C MET A 168 -2.50 -18.00 15.85
N GLU A 169 -3.50 -17.76 16.69
CA GLU A 169 -4.05 -18.77 17.60
C GLU A 169 -4.67 -19.96 16.84
N PHE A 170 -5.44 -19.69 15.78
CA PHE A 170 -6.01 -20.74 14.93
C PHE A 170 -4.90 -21.58 14.27
N LYS A 171 -3.89 -20.92 13.69
CA LYS A 171 -2.74 -21.61 13.09
C LYS A 171 -1.95 -22.43 14.11
N GLU A 172 -1.78 -21.92 15.33
CA GLU A 172 -1.10 -22.66 16.39
C GLU A 172 -1.86 -23.93 16.76
N ARG A 173 -3.19 -23.86 16.90
CA ARG A 173 -4.03 -25.04 17.13
C ARG A 173 -3.93 -26.06 15.99
N ASP A 174 -3.93 -25.60 14.74
CA ASP A 174 -3.78 -26.48 13.57
C ASP A 174 -2.42 -27.19 13.57
N VAL A 175 -1.33 -26.46 13.88
CA VAL A 175 0.01 -27.05 14.00
C VAL A 175 0.05 -28.08 15.12
N GLN A 176 -0.58 -27.80 16.27
CA GLN A 176 -0.65 -28.75 17.39
C GLN A 176 -1.45 -30.01 17.03
N LEU A 177 -2.58 -29.87 16.33
CA LEU A 177 -3.37 -31.00 15.84
C LEU A 177 -2.55 -31.86 14.87
N MET A 178 -1.88 -31.23 13.90
CA MET A 178 -1.04 -31.92 12.94
C MET A 178 0.14 -32.64 13.62
N ASN A 179 0.76 -32.03 14.63
CA ASN A 179 1.82 -32.67 15.40
C ASN A 179 1.30 -33.87 16.20
N ARG A 180 0.14 -33.77 16.85
CA ARG A 180 -0.50 -34.91 17.54
C ARG A 180 -0.82 -36.05 16.58
N GLU A 181 -1.38 -35.74 15.40
CA GLU A 181 -1.66 -36.74 14.38
C GLU A 181 -0.38 -37.42 13.88
N ASN A 182 0.69 -36.66 13.70
CA ASN A 182 2.00 -37.18 13.32
C ASN A 182 2.60 -38.08 14.42
N GLU A 183 2.48 -37.72 15.70
CA GLU A 183 2.92 -38.56 16.82
C GLU A 183 2.15 -39.88 16.89
N ILE A 184 0.82 -39.83 16.76
CA ILE A 184 -0.04 -41.03 16.72
C ILE A 184 0.34 -41.90 15.53
N PHE A 185 0.59 -41.28 14.37
CA PHE A 185 1.02 -41.99 13.17
C PHE A 185 2.38 -42.68 13.39
N LEU A 186 3.36 -41.97 13.95
CA LEU A 186 4.68 -42.52 14.25
C LEU A 186 4.59 -43.68 15.25
N GLN A 187 3.77 -43.55 16.30
CA GLN A 187 3.53 -44.64 17.25
C GLN A 187 2.90 -45.87 16.56
N LYS A 188 1.91 -45.68 15.70
CA LYS A 188 1.30 -46.78 14.93
C LYS A 188 2.32 -47.47 14.04
N VAL A 189 3.15 -46.71 13.33
CA VAL A 189 4.23 -47.25 12.49
C VAL A 189 5.26 -48.00 13.35
N GLN A 190 5.65 -47.45 14.50
CA GLN A 190 6.61 -48.09 15.39
C GLN A 190 6.07 -49.40 15.98
N LEU A 191 4.79 -49.42 16.37
CA LEU A 191 4.09 -50.63 16.81
C LEU A 191 3.99 -51.67 15.68
N GLN A 192 3.69 -51.25 14.45
CA GLN A 192 3.66 -52.14 13.30
C GLN A 192 5.04 -52.74 13.00
N VAL A 193 6.10 -51.93 13.05
CA VAL A 193 7.48 -52.43 12.88
C VAL A 193 7.86 -53.40 14.01
N GLN A 194 7.51 -53.11 15.26
CA GLN A 194 7.75 -54.03 16.37
C GLN A 194 6.95 -55.34 16.22
N GLN A 195 5.72 -55.26 15.73
CA GLN A 195 4.88 -56.42 15.47
C GLN A 195 5.47 -57.26 14.34
N GLN A 196 5.89 -56.65 13.24
CA GLN A 196 6.59 -57.34 12.14
C GLN A 196 7.90 -57.97 12.59
N LEU A 197 8.66 -57.32 13.48
CA LEU A 197 9.88 -57.90 14.05
C LEU A 197 9.59 -59.10 14.96
N ARG A 198 8.46 -59.09 15.70
CA ARG A 198 8.01 -60.25 16.48
C ARG A 198 7.50 -61.38 15.59
N GLU A 199 6.66 -61.05 14.61
CA GLU A 199 6.15 -62.00 13.63
C GLU A 199 7.32 -62.63 12.85
N ALA A 200 8.30 -61.87 12.38
CA ALA A 200 9.51 -62.40 11.74
C ALA A 200 10.39 -63.26 12.67
N ALA A 201 10.31 -63.06 13.99
CA ALA A 201 10.96 -63.93 14.97
C ALA A 201 10.17 -65.23 15.25
N GLU A 202 8.85 -65.21 15.06
CA GLU A 202 7.94 -66.34 15.18
C GLU A 202 7.78 -67.13 13.86
N GLU A 203 8.01 -66.50 12.71
CA GLU A 203 7.80 -67.03 11.35
C GLU A 203 8.99 -67.90 10.89
N LYS A 204 9.27 -68.96 11.67
CA LYS A 204 9.90 -70.19 11.15
C LYS A 204 8.88 -71.11 10.45
N THR A 205 7.63 -70.68 10.29
CA THR A 205 6.59 -71.42 9.55
C THR A 205 5.59 -70.45 8.88
N VAL A 206 5.77 -70.29 7.56
CA VAL A 206 4.79 -70.05 6.48
C VAL A 206 3.42 -69.40 6.85
N HIS A 207 3.18 -68.13 6.47
CA HIS A 207 2.28 -67.72 5.36
C HIS A 207 2.10 -66.18 5.28
N LEU A 208 2.05 -65.67 4.03
CA LEU A 208 1.92 -64.25 3.64
C LEU A 208 0.78 -63.47 4.33
N PRO A 209 0.99 -62.20 4.77
CA PRO A 209 -0.08 -61.35 5.26
C PRO A 209 -0.53 -60.25 4.27
N ASN A 210 -1.84 -60.00 4.32
CA ASN A 210 -2.59 -58.94 3.66
C ASN A 210 -2.16 -57.53 4.14
N GLU A 211 -1.55 -56.73 3.27
CA GLU A 211 -1.17 -55.35 3.58
C GLU A 211 -2.38 -54.40 3.68
N LYS A 212 -2.55 -53.76 4.84
CA LYS A 212 -3.37 -52.55 4.98
C LYS A 212 -2.72 -51.41 4.18
N LYS A 213 -3.26 -51.14 2.98
CA LYS A 213 -2.86 -50.09 2.03
C LYS A 213 -2.74 -48.71 2.70
N HIS A 214 -1.57 -48.37 3.22
CA HIS A 214 -1.16 -46.97 3.32
C HIS A 214 -1.01 -46.45 1.89
N SER A 215 -1.91 -45.55 1.49
CA SER A 215 -2.03 -44.99 0.14
C SER A 215 -0.67 -44.78 -0.55
N ASN A 216 -0.40 -45.59 -1.58
CA ASN A 216 0.76 -45.46 -2.48
C ASN A 216 0.79 -44.12 -3.25
N TYR A 217 -0.27 -43.29 -3.14
CA TYR A 217 -0.47 -42.06 -3.92
C TYR A 217 0.32 -40.84 -3.41
N ARG A 218 1.05 -40.97 -2.29
CA ARG A 218 1.88 -39.89 -1.72
C ARG A 218 3.34 -39.91 -2.19
N LYS A 219 3.74 -40.99 -2.87
CA LYS A 219 5.12 -41.21 -3.27
C LYS A 219 5.22 -41.19 -4.79
N ILE A 220 6.24 -40.54 -5.32
CA ILE A 220 6.52 -40.53 -6.75
C ILE A 220 7.50 -41.66 -7.04
N LYS A 221 7.17 -42.55 -7.97
CA LYS A 221 8.11 -43.54 -8.50
C LYS A 221 8.58 -43.07 -9.86
N TYR A 222 9.86 -43.23 -10.16
CA TYR A 222 10.38 -42.91 -11.48
C TYR A 222 11.13 -44.11 -12.05
N TRP A 223 11.03 -44.24 -13.36
CA TRP A 223 11.45 -45.41 -14.11
C TRP A 223 12.41 -44.98 -15.20
N ASN A 224 13.48 -45.74 -15.40
CA ASN A 224 14.28 -45.65 -16.60
C ASN A 224 13.66 -46.54 -17.66
N ILE A 225 13.38 -45.98 -18.83
CA ILE A 225 12.83 -46.72 -19.96
C ILE A 225 13.94 -46.84 -21.00
N ALA A 226 14.55 -48.01 -21.07
CA ALA A 226 15.58 -48.33 -22.06
C ALA A 226 15.22 -49.62 -22.77
N LYS A 227 15.27 -49.62 -24.12
CA LYS A 227 15.02 -50.80 -24.97
C LYS A 227 13.70 -51.53 -24.64
N GLY A 228 12.65 -50.79 -24.29
CA GLY A 228 11.32 -51.35 -23.98
C GLY A 228 11.18 -51.96 -22.58
N VAL A 229 12.21 -51.90 -21.74
CA VAL A 229 12.17 -52.35 -20.34
C VAL A 229 12.05 -51.13 -19.43
N ALA A 230 11.09 -51.18 -18.50
CA ALA A 230 10.92 -50.16 -17.46
C ALA A 230 11.58 -50.62 -16.16
N GLU A 231 12.72 -50.02 -15.81
CA GLU A 231 13.46 -50.32 -14.58
C GLU A 231 13.16 -49.26 -13.51
N ASN A 232 12.76 -49.70 -12.31
CA ASN A 232 12.51 -48.78 -11.21
C ASN A 232 13.84 -48.18 -10.74
N ARG A 233 14.01 -46.86 -10.84
CA ARG A 233 15.23 -46.19 -10.38
C ARG A 233 15.14 -45.64 -8.96
N GLY A 234 13.93 -45.48 -8.45
CA GLY A 234 13.73 -45.10 -7.06
C GLY A 234 12.41 -44.42 -6.81
N GLN A 235 12.34 -43.80 -5.63
CA GLN A 235 11.14 -43.22 -5.09
C GLN A 235 11.44 -41.87 -4.44
N LEU A 236 10.59 -40.89 -4.73
CA LEU A 236 10.61 -39.57 -4.10
C LEU A 236 9.49 -39.50 -3.08
N SER A 237 9.83 -39.05 -1.88
CA SER A 237 8.92 -38.91 -0.75
C SER A 237 8.90 -37.47 -0.24
N GLY A 238 8.02 -37.20 0.74
CA GLY A 238 7.88 -35.88 1.38
C GLY A 238 6.53 -35.20 1.16
N CYS A 239 5.64 -35.76 0.33
CA CYS A 239 4.27 -35.28 0.20
C CYS A 239 3.36 -35.89 1.27
N ASN A 240 2.51 -35.05 1.86
CA ASN A 240 1.54 -35.45 2.88
C ASN A 240 0.15 -35.70 2.27
N GLY A 241 -0.02 -35.35 0.98
CA GLY A 241 -1.24 -35.54 0.20
C GLY A 241 -0.98 -36.32 -1.09
N SER A 242 -2.05 -36.60 -1.83
CA SER A 242 -1.94 -37.23 -3.15
C SER A 242 -1.20 -36.32 -4.13
N ILE A 243 -0.33 -36.89 -4.95
CA ILE A 243 0.27 -36.18 -6.08
C ILE A 243 -0.79 -35.94 -7.14
N MET A 244 -0.96 -34.68 -7.55
CA MET A 244 -1.98 -34.25 -8.51
C MET A 244 -1.41 -34.06 -9.91
N SER A 245 -0.17 -33.55 -10.00
CA SER A 245 0.55 -33.42 -11.28
C SER A 245 2.05 -33.56 -11.06
N LEU A 246 2.75 -33.89 -12.15
CA LEU A 246 4.21 -33.88 -12.23
C LEU A 246 4.66 -33.12 -13.47
N ASP A 247 5.86 -32.56 -13.39
CA ASP A 247 6.52 -31.91 -14.51
C ASP A 247 8.05 -32.05 -14.37
N PHE A 248 8.74 -32.22 -15.50
CA PHE A 248 10.20 -32.17 -15.53
C PHE A 248 10.64 -30.78 -15.98
N ASP A 249 11.78 -30.32 -15.47
CA ASP A 249 12.41 -29.14 -16.04
C ASP A 249 13.01 -29.46 -17.43
N THR A 250 13.40 -28.42 -18.16
CA THR A 250 13.92 -28.58 -19.53
C THR A 250 15.19 -29.44 -19.59
N SER A 251 16.00 -29.46 -18.51
CA SER A 251 17.20 -30.30 -18.44
C SER A 251 16.92 -31.75 -18.01
N GLY A 252 15.73 -32.03 -17.47
CA GLY A 252 15.38 -33.33 -16.87
C GLY A 252 16.07 -33.61 -15.53
N SER A 253 16.72 -32.61 -14.91
CA SER A 253 17.43 -32.74 -13.63
C SER A 253 16.51 -32.56 -12.42
N LEU A 254 15.36 -31.90 -12.60
CA LEU A 254 14.40 -31.58 -11.56
C LEU A 254 13.02 -32.12 -11.90
N ILE A 255 12.33 -32.59 -10.86
CA ILE A 255 10.92 -32.95 -10.89
C ILE A 255 10.15 -31.97 -10.02
N LEU A 256 9.13 -31.34 -10.60
CA LEU A 256 8.13 -30.55 -9.90
C LEU A 256 6.89 -31.41 -9.68
N GLY A 257 6.33 -31.34 -8.47
CA GLY A 257 5.07 -32.02 -8.16
C GLY A 257 4.09 -31.11 -7.44
N ALA A 258 2.85 -31.13 -7.91
CA ALA A 258 1.70 -30.53 -7.23
C ALA A 258 1.05 -31.57 -6.34
N SER A 259 0.61 -31.16 -5.14
CA SER A 259 0.04 -32.08 -4.16
C SER A 259 -1.25 -31.56 -3.53
N GLY A 260 -2.10 -32.52 -3.17
CA GLY A 260 -3.34 -32.30 -2.43
C GLY A 260 -3.13 -31.82 -0.99
N ASP A 261 -1.89 -31.73 -0.50
CA ASP A 261 -1.53 -31.09 0.78
C ASP A 261 -1.22 -29.59 0.68
N PHE A 262 -1.63 -28.96 -0.43
CA PHE A 262 -1.57 -27.52 -0.67
C PHE A 262 -0.16 -26.98 -0.94
N ALA A 263 0.82 -27.87 -1.10
CA ALA A 263 2.19 -27.53 -1.42
C ALA A 263 2.58 -28.02 -2.82
N SER A 264 3.51 -27.29 -3.44
CA SER A 264 4.30 -27.78 -4.56
C SER A 264 5.69 -28.15 -4.05
N ARG A 265 6.30 -29.19 -4.62
CA ARG A 265 7.63 -29.66 -4.21
C ARG A 265 8.52 -29.88 -5.41
N ILE A 266 9.81 -29.66 -5.19
CA ILE A 266 10.85 -29.92 -6.19
C ILE A 266 11.81 -30.97 -5.66
N TRP A 267 12.09 -31.97 -6.50
CA TRP A 267 13.10 -32.98 -6.25
C TRP A 267 14.20 -32.92 -7.29
N SER A 268 15.41 -33.25 -6.86
CA SER A 268 16.53 -33.59 -7.74
C SER A 268 16.34 -35.02 -8.23
N VAL A 269 16.40 -35.22 -9.55
CA VAL A 269 16.45 -36.57 -10.15
C VAL A 269 17.73 -37.27 -9.68
N ASP A 270 18.86 -36.56 -9.77
CA ASP A 270 20.13 -37.01 -9.23
C ASP A 270 20.05 -37.10 -7.70
N GLY A 271 20.18 -38.33 -7.20
CA GLY A 271 20.18 -38.64 -5.78
C GLY A 271 18.81 -38.66 -5.09
N CYS A 272 17.70 -38.51 -5.83
CA CYS A 272 16.33 -38.63 -5.30
C CYS A 272 16.02 -37.71 -4.11
N ARG A 273 16.54 -36.47 -4.11
CA ARG A 273 16.46 -35.58 -2.94
C ARG A 273 15.38 -34.52 -3.09
N LEU A 274 14.55 -34.35 -2.07
CA LEU A 274 13.67 -33.19 -1.93
C LEU A 274 14.52 -31.92 -1.76
N ARG A 275 14.37 -30.97 -2.69
CA ARG A 275 15.07 -29.69 -2.70
C ARG A 275 14.25 -28.61 -2.01
N HIS A 276 12.97 -28.50 -2.39
CA HIS A 276 12.10 -27.40 -1.97
C HIS A 276 10.69 -27.89 -1.68
N THR A 277 10.08 -27.30 -0.65
CA THR A 277 8.66 -27.40 -0.34
C THR A 277 8.10 -25.99 -0.34
N LEU A 278 7.16 -25.71 -1.22
CA LEU A 278 6.62 -24.38 -1.46
C LEU A 278 5.15 -24.37 -1.06
N THR A 279 4.90 -23.74 0.07
CA THR A 279 3.57 -23.58 0.70
C THR A 279 3.06 -22.17 0.48
N GLY A 280 1.73 -22.02 0.38
CA GLY A 280 1.11 -20.70 0.21
C GLY A 280 -0.24 -20.75 -0.50
N HIS A 281 -0.58 -21.85 -1.15
CA HIS A 281 -1.97 -22.14 -1.52
C HIS A 281 -2.78 -22.52 -0.28
N SER A 282 -4.08 -22.21 -0.30
CA SER A 282 -5.04 -22.55 0.77
C SER A 282 -6.01 -23.66 0.35
N GLY A 283 -5.66 -24.40 -0.69
CA GLY A 283 -6.43 -25.51 -1.25
C GLY A 283 -5.51 -26.43 -2.06
N LYS A 284 -6.05 -27.56 -2.54
CA LYS A 284 -5.27 -28.56 -3.29
C LYS A 284 -4.62 -27.92 -4.50
N VAL A 285 -3.31 -28.12 -4.64
CA VAL A 285 -2.60 -27.74 -5.87
C VAL A 285 -2.89 -28.83 -6.88
N MET A 286 -3.63 -28.48 -7.92
CA MET A 286 -4.12 -29.42 -8.93
C MET A 286 -3.10 -29.63 -10.04
N SER A 287 -2.41 -28.57 -10.42
CA SER A 287 -1.38 -28.60 -11.46
C SER A 287 -0.27 -27.61 -11.15
N ALA A 288 0.95 -27.98 -11.53
CA ALA A 288 2.12 -27.13 -11.48
C ALA A 288 3.03 -27.44 -12.69
N LYS A 289 3.56 -26.39 -13.33
CA LYS A 289 4.40 -26.48 -14.54
C LYS A 289 5.59 -25.55 -14.47
N PHE A 290 6.76 -26.04 -14.87
CA PHE A 290 7.93 -25.18 -15.07
C PHE A 290 7.65 -24.16 -16.17
N LEU A 291 8.17 -22.95 -15.98
CA LEU A 291 8.33 -22.02 -17.10
C LEU A 291 9.58 -22.43 -17.89
N LEU A 292 9.69 -21.97 -19.15
CA LEU A 292 10.77 -22.39 -20.06
C LEU A 292 12.18 -22.19 -19.46
N ASP A 293 12.39 -21.09 -18.73
CA ASP A 293 13.67 -20.79 -18.08
C ASP A 293 14.03 -21.76 -16.93
N SER A 294 13.09 -22.60 -16.48
CA SER A 294 13.22 -23.57 -15.38
C SER A 294 13.67 -22.94 -14.03
N THR A 295 13.75 -21.61 -13.94
CA THR A 295 14.03 -20.86 -12.71
C THR A 295 12.74 -20.56 -11.95
N LYS A 296 11.62 -20.56 -12.66
CA LYS A 296 10.29 -20.27 -12.14
C LYS A 296 9.33 -21.38 -12.54
N PHE A 297 8.24 -21.48 -11.79
CA PHE A 297 7.13 -22.34 -12.15
C PHE A 297 5.81 -21.70 -11.74
N ILE A 298 4.74 -22.21 -12.35
CA ILE A 298 3.37 -21.80 -12.08
C ILE A 298 2.63 -22.92 -11.35
N SER A 299 1.69 -22.56 -10.50
CA SER A 299 0.79 -23.54 -9.88
C SER A 299 -0.64 -23.03 -9.83
N GLY A 300 -1.58 -23.96 -9.98
CA GLY A 300 -3.01 -23.72 -10.05
C GLY A 300 -3.72 -24.56 -9.01
N SER A 301 -4.66 -23.94 -8.29
CA SER A 301 -5.23 -24.53 -7.09
C SER A 301 -6.75 -24.47 -7.04
N GLN A 302 -7.30 -25.34 -6.19
CA GLN A 302 -8.69 -25.31 -5.76
C GLN A 302 -9.08 -24.03 -5.02
N ASP A 303 -8.11 -23.30 -4.45
CA ASP A 303 -8.34 -21.98 -3.86
C ASP A 303 -8.68 -20.88 -4.88
N ARG A 304 -8.79 -21.24 -6.17
CA ARG A 304 -9.15 -20.35 -7.28
C ARG A 304 -8.08 -19.31 -7.59
N THR A 305 -6.84 -19.56 -7.19
CA THR A 305 -5.68 -18.73 -7.53
C THR A 305 -4.68 -19.49 -8.40
N ILE A 306 -3.96 -18.70 -9.20
CA ILE A 306 -2.73 -19.13 -9.86
C ILE A 306 -1.59 -18.38 -9.20
N LYS A 307 -0.53 -19.10 -8.85
CA LYS A 307 0.66 -18.54 -8.23
C LYS A 307 1.87 -18.75 -9.11
N VAL A 308 2.74 -17.75 -9.14
CA VAL A 308 4.05 -17.82 -9.79
C VAL A 308 5.11 -17.85 -8.70
N TRP A 309 6.03 -18.79 -8.84
CA TRP A 309 7.08 -19.06 -7.86
C TRP A 309 8.44 -18.88 -8.51
N ASP A 310 9.35 -18.28 -7.76
CA ASP A 310 10.75 -18.21 -8.13
C ASP A 310 11.57 -19.19 -7.26
N LEU A 311 12.31 -20.08 -7.90
CA LEU A 311 13.12 -21.09 -7.21
C LEU A 311 14.39 -20.53 -6.61
N GLN A 312 14.87 -19.39 -7.12
CA GLN A 312 16.04 -18.74 -6.56
C GLN A 312 15.71 -18.08 -5.21
N SER A 313 14.64 -17.28 -5.15
CA SER A 313 14.15 -16.70 -3.89
C SER A 313 13.34 -17.67 -3.03
N ARG A 314 12.90 -18.80 -3.58
CA ARG A 314 12.04 -19.81 -2.93
C ARG A 314 10.73 -19.22 -2.40
N ALA A 315 10.19 -18.26 -3.13
CA ALA A 315 9.03 -17.48 -2.72
C ALA A 315 7.99 -17.41 -3.82
N CYS A 316 6.73 -17.22 -3.41
CA CYS A 316 5.66 -16.82 -4.31
C CYS A 316 5.89 -15.35 -4.69
N ILE A 317 6.16 -15.09 -5.96
CA ILE A 317 6.40 -13.73 -6.48
C ILE A 317 5.13 -13.07 -7.01
N SER A 318 4.11 -13.86 -7.35
CA SER A 318 2.81 -13.33 -7.77
C SER A 318 1.68 -14.28 -7.44
N THR A 319 0.52 -13.73 -7.07
CA THR A 319 -0.73 -14.46 -6.89
C THR A 319 -1.81 -13.74 -7.69
N LYS A 320 -2.49 -14.47 -8.56
CA LYS A 320 -3.60 -13.96 -9.37
C LYS A 320 -4.88 -14.72 -9.03
N PHE A 321 -5.95 -13.99 -8.76
CA PHE A 321 -7.28 -14.60 -8.67
C PHE A 321 -7.74 -15.03 -10.06
N ALA A 322 -8.09 -16.31 -10.20
CA ALA A 322 -8.43 -16.92 -11.47
C ALA A 322 -9.95 -17.16 -11.64
N GLY A 323 -10.77 -16.63 -10.72
CA GLY A 323 -12.24 -16.70 -10.78
C GLY A 323 -12.82 -18.04 -10.31
N SER A 324 -12.21 -19.15 -10.71
CA SER A 324 -12.69 -20.52 -10.45
C SER A 324 -11.55 -21.48 -10.15
N THR A 325 -11.87 -22.63 -9.57
CA THR A 325 -10.92 -23.70 -9.26
C THR A 325 -10.14 -24.07 -10.52
N CYS A 326 -8.81 -23.97 -10.45
CA CYS A 326 -7.92 -24.37 -11.53
C CYS A 326 -7.69 -25.88 -11.45
N ASN A 327 -8.04 -26.61 -12.51
CA ASN A 327 -7.88 -28.05 -12.59
C ASN A 327 -6.58 -28.44 -13.29
N ASP A 328 -6.18 -27.69 -14.31
CA ASP A 328 -4.92 -27.93 -15.02
C ASP A 328 -4.31 -26.65 -15.59
N LEU A 329 -3.01 -26.71 -15.87
CA LEU A 329 -2.20 -25.62 -16.39
C LEU A 329 -1.25 -26.14 -17.46
N VAL A 330 -1.10 -25.34 -18.50
CA VAL A 330 -0.06 -25.51 -19.52
C VAL A 330 0.58 -24.16 -19.79
N THR A 331 1.82 -24.16 -20.27
CA THR A 331 2.56 -22.93 -20.52
C THR A 331 3.40 -23.08 -21.78
N ASN A 332 3.61 -21.97 -22.46
CA ASN A 332 4.63 -21.82 -23.50
C ASN A 332 5.54 -20.63 -23.13
N GLU A 333 6.37 -20.17 -24.07
CA GLU A 333 7.32 -19.08 -23.82
C GLU A 333 6.64 -17.71 -23.54
N THR A 334 5.39 -17.57 -23.98
CA THR A 334 4.67 -16.27 -23.99
C THR A 334 3.43 -16.25 -23.12
N MET A 335 2.82 -17.41 -22.88
CA MET A 335 1.51 -17.51 -22.25
C MET A 335 1.45 -18.67 -21.27
N ILE A 336 0.72 -18.43 -20.19
CA ILE A 336 0.18 -19.43 -19.28
C ILE A 336 -1.29 -19.62 -19.63
N ILE A 337 -1.73 -20.86 -19.72
CA ILE A 337 -3.10 -21.22 -20.06
C ILE A 337 -3.63 -22.11 -18.93
N SER A 338 -4.77 -21.73 -18.35
CA SER A 338 -5.36 -22.45 -17.24
C SER A 338 -6.78 -22.93 -17.55
N GLY A 339 -7.06 -24.16 -17.13
CA GLY A 339 -8.35 -24.81 -17.31
C GLY A 339 -9.11 -24.89 -16.00
N HIS A 340 -10.38 -24.49 -16.01
CA HIS A 340 -11.14 -24.28 -14.79
C HIS A 340 -12.42 -25.11 -14.66
N PHE A 341 -12.92 -25.18 -13.43
CA PHE A 341 -14.18 -25.82 -13.08
C PHE A 341 -15.41 -25.10 -13.65
N ASP A 342 -15.32 -23.80 -13.93
CA ASP A 342 -16.40 -22.98 -14.51
C ASP A 342 -16.49 -23.09 -16.04
N LYS A 343 -15.89 -24.13 -16.63
CA LYS A 343 -15.86 -24.40 -18.07
C LYS A 343 -15.09 -23.35 -18.89
N LYS A 344 -14.22 -22.57 -18.24
CA LYS A 344 -13.43 -21.53 -18.89
C LYS A 344 -11.96 -21.90 -18.98
N ILE A 345 -11.36 -21.61 -20.12
CA ILE A 345 -9.92 -21.59 -20.32
C ILE A 345 -9.48 -20.12 -20.29
N ARG A 346 -8.48 -19.80 -19.46
CA ARG A 346 -7.98 -18.44 -19.30
C ARG A 346 -6.53 -18.34 -19.76
N PHE A 347 -6.19 -17.22 -20.36
CA PHE A 347 -4.87 -16.94 -20.93
C PHE A 347 -4.23 -15.79 -20.14
N TYR A 348 -2.95 -15.97 -19.79
CA TYR A 348 -2.16 -14.98 -19.06
C TYR A 348 -0.82 -14.79 -19.76
N ASP A 349 -0.46 -13.55 -20.04
CA ASP A 349 0.87 -13.23 -20.56
C ASP A 349 1.93 -13.47 -19.47
N CYS A 350 2.96 -14.26 -19.80
CA CYS A 350 4.05 -14.58 -18.88
C CYS A 350 5.36 -13.84 -19.19
N ARG A 351 5.43 -13.03 -20.25
CA ARG A 351 6.64 -12.30 -20.67
C ARG A 351 7.13 -11.28 -19.63
N ASN A 352 6.21 -10.73 -18.85
CA ASN A 352 6.48 -9.69 -17.85
C ASN A 352 6.53 -10.20 -16.40
N ILE A 353 6.60 -11.51 -16.19
CA ILE A 353 6.72 -12.08 -14.84
C ILE A 353 8.04 -11.62 -14.19
N GLY A 354 7.93 -10.70 -13.21
CA GLY A 354 9.07 -10.15 -12.46
C GLY A 354 9.52 -8.74 -12.89
N GLY A 355 8.85 -8.12 -13.88
CA GLY A 355 9.05 -6.71 -14.24
C GLY A 355 8.25 -5.73 -13.36
N SER A 356 8.33 -4.44 -13.66
CA SER A 356 7.57 -3.38 -12.97
C SER A 356 6.04 -3.43 -13.21
N SER A 357 5.59 -4.18 -14.22
CA SER A 357 4.17 -4.50 -14.47
C SER A 357 3.77 -5.78 -13.75
N SER A 358 2.64 -5.76 -13.03
CA SER A 358 2.11 -6.93 -12.34
C SER A 358 1.68 -8.02 -13.34
N PHE A 359 1.90 -9.29 -12.96
CA PHE A 359 1.37 -10.44 -13.70
C PHE A 359 -0.16 -10.27 -13.87
N GLY A 360 -0.59 -10.05 -15.12
CA GLY A 360 -1.97 -9.78 -15.47
C GLY A 360 -2.48 -8.37 -15.11
N SER A 361 -1.68 -7.32 -15.25
CA SER A 361 -2.15 -5.92 -15.23
C SER A 361 -3.08 -5.58 -16.41
N ASP A 362 -2.99 -6.35 -17.49
CA ASP A 362 -3.67 -6.01 -18.73
C ASP A 362 -5.10 -6.55 -18.74
N THR A 363 -6.02 -5.61 -18.86
CA THR A 363 -7.49 -5.67 -18.88
C THR A 363 -8.10 -6.51 -20.02
N HIS A 364 -7.33 -7.39 -20.67
CA HIS A 364 -7.80 -8.28 -21.73
C HIS A 364 -7.49 -9.73 -21.39
N GLN A 365 -8.15 -10.24 -20.35
CA GLN A 365 -8.16 -11.66 -20.07
C GLN A 365 -8.96 -12.34 -21.18
N SER A 366 -8.25 -12.82 -22.20
CA SER A 366 -8.87 -13.65 -23.24
C SER A 366 -9.35 -14.93 -22.53
N GLU A 367 -10.64 -15.23 -22.65
CA GLU A 367 -11.25 -16.44 -22.08
C GLU A 367 -11.93 -17.23 -23.20
N ILE A 368 -11.83 -18.55 -23.15
CA ILE A 368 -12.59 -19.46 -24.01
C ILE A 368 -13.54 -20.24 -23.13
N ILE A 369 -14.82 -20.28 -23.51
CA ILE A 369 -15.82 -21.10 -22.86
C ILE A 369 -15.92 -22.42 -23.63
N VAL A 370 -15.75 -23.53 -22.93
CA VAL A 370 -15.86 -24.89 -23.49
C VAL A 370 -17.15 -25.56 -22.99
N GLY A 371 -17.57 -26.65 -23.63
CA GLY A 371 -18.86 -27.28 -23.33
C GLY A 371 -18.98 -27.83 -21.91
N GLY A 372 -17.86 -28.25 -21.29
CA GLY A 372 -17.83 -28.94 -20.00
C GLY A 372 -16.76 -28.45 -19.03
N LYS A 373 -16.78 -28.97 -17.80
CA LYS A 373 -15.74 -28.66 -16.80
C LYS A 373 -14.42 -29.23 -17.28
N ILE A 374 -13.37 -28.40 -17.32
CA ILE A 374 -12.08 -28.82 -17.86
C ILE A 374 -11.41 -29.77 -16.87
N THR A 375 -10.91 -30.90 -17.36
CA THR A 375 -10.18 -31.89 -16.55
C THR A 375 -8.69 -31.83 -16.75
N SER A 376 -8.26 -31.60 -18.00
CA SER A 376 -6.85 -31.52 -18.36
C SER A 376 -6.67 -30.65 -19.61
N LEU A 377 -5.49 -30.06 -19.72
CA LEU A 377 -5.05 -29.30 -20.88
C LEU A 377 -3.75 -29.89 -21.40
N ASP A 378 -3.53 -29.82 -22.71
CA ASP A 378 -2.24 -30.13 -23.31
C ASP A 378 -1.93 -29.21 -24.49
N LEU A 379 -0.65 -28.94 -24.71
CA LEU A 379 -0.20 -28.11 -25.82
C LEU A 379 0.50 -28.98 -26.87
N SER A 380 0.15 -28.73 -28.13
CA SER A 380 0.94 -29.24 -29.26
C SER A 380 2.39 -28.78 -29.18
N LYS A 381 3.32 -29.58 -29.71
CA LYS A 381 4.77 -29.31 -29.65
C LYS A 381 5.18 -27.94 -30.23
N ASN A 382 4.44 -27.45 -31.22
CA ASN A 382 4.68 -26.13 -31.83
C ASN A 382 3.95 -24.98 -31.10
N GLY A 383 3.19 -25.29 -30.04
CA GLY A 383 2.42 -24.34 -29.25
C GLY A 383 1.25 -23.69 -30.00
N GLN A 384 0.83 -24.25 -31.14
CA GLN A 384 -0.21 -23.65 -31.99
C GLN A 384 -1.61 -24.18 -31.67
N TYR A 385 -1.72 -25.42 -31.22
CA TYR A 385 -2.98 -26.05 -30.84
C TYR A 385 -3.01 -26.34 -29.35
N LEU A 386 -4.14 -26.04 -28.73
CA LEU A 386 -4.49 -26.39 -27.36
C LEU A 386 -5.52 -27.51 -27.38
N LEU A 387 -5.25 -28.59 -26.66
CA LEU A 387 -6.18 -29.68 -26.43
C LEU A 387 -6.79 -29.52 -25.03
N ALA A 388 -8.12 -29.52 -24.95
CA ALA A 388 -8.84 -29.46 -23.69
C ALA A 388 -9.74 -30.68 -23.54
N SER A 389 -9.54 -31.45 -22.48
CA SER A 389 -10.44 -32.54 -22.10
C SER A 389 -11.46 -32.02 -21.09
N THR A 390 -12.72 -32.44 -21.24
CA THR A 390 -13.82 -31.99 -20.41
C THR A 390 -14.58 -33.16 -19.78
N ARG A 391 -15.23 -32.91 -18.65
CA ARG A 391 -16.10 -33.90 -17.97
C ARG A 391 -17.33 -34.34 -18.76
N GLU A 392 -17.62 -33.72 -19.91
CA GLU A 392 -18.72 -34.11 -20.78
C GLU A 392 -18.29 -35.14 -21.84
N ASN A 393 -17.19 -35.87 -21.59
CA ASN A 393 -16.60 -36.86 -22.49
C ASN A 393 -16.24 -36.30 -23.88
N LYS A 394 -15.89 -35.01 -23.94
CA LYS A 394 -15.46 -34.33 -25.16
C LYS A 394 -14.02 -33.84 -25.02
N ILE A 395 -13.30 -33.96 -26.13
CA ILE A 395 -11.99 -33.34 -26.34
C ILE A 395 -12.20 -32.21 -27.35
N GLU A 396 -11.82 -31.00 -26.95
CA GLU A 396 -11.87 -29.82 -27.81
C GLU A 396 -10.45 -29.43 -28.22
N ILE A 397 -10.27 -29.10 -29.50
CA ILE A 397 -8.99 -28.64 -30.05
C ILE A 397 -9.17 -27.20 -30.51
N THR A 398 -8.36 -26.30 -29.97
CA THR A 398 -8.41 -24.87 -30.25
C THR A 398 -7.12 -24.45 -30.96
N ASP A 399 -7.26 -23.77 -32.10
CA ASP A 399 -6.14 -23.12 -32.79
C ASP A 399 -5.84 -21.76 -32.13
N LEU A 400 -4.69 -21.66 -31.47
CA LEU A 400 -4.23 -20.48 -30.75
C LEU A 400 -3.75 -19.36 -31.69
N ARG A 401 -3.51 -19.65 -32.98
CA ARG A 401 -3.12 -18.61 -33.96
C ARG A 401 -4.28 -17.69 -34.29
N ASN A 402 -5.48 -18.24 -34.35
CA ASN A 402 -6.70 -17.47 -34.63
C ASN A 402 -7.02 -16.47 -33.50
N MET A 403 -6.53 -16.73 -32.29
CA MET A 403 -6.67 -15.81 -31.16
C MET A 403 -5.73 -14.61 -31.23
N LYS A 404 -4.56 -14.74 -31.88
CA LYS A 404 -3.62 -13.62 -32.06
C LYS A 404 -4.09 -12.60 -33.11
N ASN A 405 -5.00 -12.99 -33.99
CA ASN A 405 -5.50 -12.15 -35.08
C ASN A 405 -6.77 -11.35 -34.73
N ASN A 406 -7.37 -11.62 -33.56
CA ASN A 406 -8.61 -10.98 -33.09
C ASN A 406 -8.38 -10.01 -31.92
N SER A 407 -7.12 -9.75 -31.56
CA SER A 407 -6.66 -8.75 -30.59
C SER A 407 -5.89 -7.67 -31.32
#